data_AF-A0A2V7HC82-F1
#
_entry.id   AF-A0A2V7HC82-F1
#
_cell.length_a   1.000
_cell.length_b   1.000
_cell.length_c   1.000
_cell.angle_alpha   90.00
_cell.angle_beta   90.00
_cell.angle_gamma   90.00
#
_symmetry.space_group_name_H-M   'P 1'
#
loop_
_entity.id
_entity.type
_entity.pdbx_description
1 polymer ?
#
loop_
_entity_poly.entity_id
_entity_poly.type
_entity_poly.pdbx_seq_one_letter_code
_entity_poly.pdbx_strand_id
1 'polypeptide(L)'
;MKTKRTASNPQLEEIDKLRTALRKAEAEVQRLLDEAAARGALVDILHDVMGSLSMGELFHMLARRLARALNLSHSSVIFAKKGDQMGTVASAHEDPQLENLQVELDKYPEIEAALASEQPVLIPDIWHSAAYKILREAWEKDGSVISVRSIIALPFRLDLDRTG
;
A
#
# COMPACT_ATOMS: atom_id res chain seq x y z
N MET A 1 -3.95 69.84 -56.89
CA MET A 1 -4.11 70.65 -55.67
C MET A 1 -3.97 69.73 -54.46
N LYS A 2 -2.90 69.93 -53.70
CA LYS A 2 -2.60 69.51 -52.31
C LYS A 2 -3.04 68.12 -51.81
N THR A 3 -2.03 67.26 -51.78
CA THR A 3 -1.73 66.17 -50.82
C THR A 3 -2.26 66.40 -49.40
N LYS A 4 -2.97 65.40 -48.84
CA LYS A 4 -3.19 65.26 -47.40
C LYS A 4 -2.46 63.99 -46.95
N ARG A 5 -1.21 64.16 -46.50
CA ARG A 5 -0.45 63.14 -45.77
C ARG A 5 -1.17 62.91 -44.44
N THR A 6 -1.81 61.76 -44.29
CA THR A 6 -2.31 61.26 -43.01
C THR A 6 -1.08 60.90 -42.18
N ALA A 7 -0.75 61.71 -41.18
CA ALA A 7 0.27 61.38 -40.20
C ALA A 7 -0.29 60.22 -39.35
N SER A 8 0.22 59.01 -39.59
CA SER A 8 0.04 57.87 -38.69
C SER A 8 0.57 58.26 -37.32
N ASN A 9 -0.29 58.20 -36.28
CA ASN A 9 0.06 58.60 -34.93
C ASN A 9 0.77 57.43 -34.22
N PRO A 10 2.10 57.46 -34.07
CA PRO A 10 2.90 56.29 -33.66
C PRO A 10 2.54 55.77 -32.26
N GLN A 11 2.03 56.63 -31.37
CA GLN A 11 1.60 56.27 -30.02
C GLN A 11 0.34 55.39 -30.00
N LEU A 12 -0.56 55.55 -30.96
CA LEU A 12 -1.77 54.73 -31.08
C LEU A 12 -1.45 53.32 -31.56
N GLU A 13 -0.50 53.18 -32.48
CA GLU A 13 0.01 51.87 -32.93
C GLU A 13 0.78 51.13 -31.83
N GLU A 14 1.52 51.86 -31.00
CA GLU A 14 2.28 51.30 -29.87
C GLU A 14 1.34 50.78 -28.77
N ILE A 15 0.28 51.53 -28.45
CA ILE A 15 -0.76 51.08 -27.50
C ILE A 15 -1.51 49.85 -28.03
N ASP A 16 -1.80 49.78 -29.33
CA ASP A 16 -2.48 48.64 -29.92
C ASP A 16 -1.60 47.37 -29.93
N LYS A 17 -0.30 47.55 -30.19
CA LYS A 17 0.71 46.47 -30.04
C LYS A 17 0.85 45.99 -28.60
N LEU A 18 0.88 46.90 -27.62
CA LEU A 18 0.91 46.51 -26.21
C LEU A 18 -0.36 45.77 -25.79
N ARG A 19 -1.54 46.22 -26.24
CA ARG A 19 -2.83 45.56 -25.93
C ARG A 19 -2.92 44.16 -26.53
N THR A 20 -2.43 43.98 -27.75
CA THR A 20 -2.39 42.66 -28.38
C THR A 20 -1.38 41.74 -27.71
N ALA A 21 -0.21 42.26 -27.31
CA ALA A 21 0.77 41.51 -26.52
C ALA A 21 0.21 41.09 -25.15
N LEU A 22 -0.49 41.98 -24.46
CA LEU A 22 -1.11 41.71 -23.16
C LEU A 22 -2.18 40.61 -23.27
N ARG A 23 -3.10 40.71 -24.24
CA ARG A 23 -4.11 39.65 -24.46
C ARG A 23 -3.48 38.29 -24.76
N LYS A 24 -2.36 38.28 -25.47
CA LYS A 24 -1.64 37.04 -25.80
C LYS A 24 -0.96 36.45 -24.56
N ALA A 25 -0.40 37.30 -23.70
CA ALA A 25 0.18 36.86 -22.43
C ALA A 25 -0.89 36.35 -21.45
N GLU A 26 -2.03 37.03 -21.36
CA GLU A 26 -3.18 36.61 -20.55
C GLU A 26 -3.74 35.25 -20.99
N ALA A 27 -3.87 35.03 -22.30
CA ALA A 27 -4.30 33.74 -22.84
C ALA A 27 -3.31 32.61 -22.54
N GLU A 28 -2.00 32.89 -22.56
CA GLU A 28 -0.97 31.92 -22.23
C GLU A 28 -0.98 31.58 -20.73
N VAL A 29 -1.13 32.58 -19.86
CA VAL A 29 -1.27 32.37 -18.41
C VAL A 29 -2.50 31.53 -18.11
N GLN A 30 -3.64 31.83 -18.75
CA GLN A 30 -4.87 31.05 -18.55
C GLN A 30 -4.68 29.59 -18.97
N ARG A 31 -4.02 29.35 -20.10
CA ARG A 31 -3.72 28.01 -20.58
C ARG A 31 -2.82 27.23 -19.61
N LEU A 32 -1.80 27.89 -19.05
CA LEU A 32 -0.92 27.28 -18.04
C LEU A 32 -1.67 26.98 -16.73
N LEU A 33 -2.60 27.85 -16.32
CA LEU A 33 -3.45 27.60 -15.15
C LEU A 33 -4.40 26.41 -15.39
N ASP A 34 -5.01 26.30 -16.57
CA ASP A 34 -5.87 25.19 -16.94
C ASP A 34 -5.08 23.86 -16.99
N GLU A 35 -3.86 23.87 -17.53
CA GLU A 35 -2.97 22.71 -17.51
C GLU A 35 -2.54 22.32 -16.09
N ALA A 36 -2.25 23.30 -15.22
CA ALA A 36 -1.92 23.04 -13.83
C ALA A 36 -3.11 22.47 -13.06
N ALA A 37 -4.32 22.98 -13.28
CA ALA A 37 -5.56 22.48 -12.69
C ALA A 37 -5.85 21.04 -13.16
N ALA A 38 -5.68 20.75 -14.45
CA ALA A 38 -5.84 19.40 -14.99
C ALA A 38 -4.81 18.41 -14.42
N ARG A 39 -3.55 18.84 -14.21
CA ARG A 39 -2.54 18.04 -13.52
C ARG A 39 -2.88 17.80 -12.05
N GLY A 40 -3.41 18.82 -11.36
CA GLY A 40 -3.91 18.70 -9.98
C GLY A 40 -5.02 17.66 -9.88
N ALA A 41 -6.04 17.75 -10.74
CA ALA A 41 -7.14 16.80 -10.79
C ALA A 41 -6.69 15.35 -11.07
N LEU A 42 -5.67 15.15 -11.90
CA LEU A 42 -5.09 13.82 -12.13
C LEU A 42 -4.36 13.28 -10.88
N VAL A 43 -3.66 14.14 -10.15
CA VAL A 43 -3.04 13.78 -8.86
C VAL A 43 -4.09 13.48 -7.81
N ASP A 44 -5.19 14.23 -7.76
CA ASP A 44 -6.30 13.99 -6.85
C ASP A 44 -7.00 12.66 -7.18
N ILE A 45 -7.23 12.36 -8.46
CA ILE A 45 -7.76 11.05 -8.89
C ILE A 45 -6.77 9.92 -8.56
N LEU A 46 -5.46 10.11 -8.80
CA LEU A 46 -4.43 9.15 -8.41
C LEU A 46 -4.41 8.98 -6.88
N HIS A 47 -4.59 10.05 -6.12
CA HIS A 47 -4.66 10.01 -4.67
C HIS A 47 -5.94 9.31 -4.18
N ASP A 48 -7.09 9.54 -4.81
CA ASP A 48 -8.34 8.84 -4.53
C ASP A 48 -8.24 7.35 -4.88
N VAL A 49 -7.68 7.02 -6.05
CA VAL A 49 -7.48 5.62 -6.51
C VAL A 49 -6.40 4.90 -5.70
N MET A 50 -5.35 5.59 -5.24
CA MET A 50 -4.36 5.02 -4.33
C MET A 50 -4.79 5.05 -2.86
N GLY A 51 -5.74 5.92 -2.50
CA GLY A 51 -6.19 6.20 -1.14
C GLY A 51 -7.44 5.43 -0.71
N SER A 52 -8.20 4.85 -1.64
CA SER A 52 -9.40 4.06 -1.32
C SER A 52 -9.11 2.58 -1.07
N LEU A 53 -7.90 2.22 -0.64
CA LEU A 53 -7.58 0.83 -0.32
C LEU A 53 -7.97 0.56 1.13
N SER A 54 -8.92 -0.34 1.35
CA SER A 54 -9.23 -0.78 2.71
C SER A 54 -8.00 -1.44 3.36
N MET A 55 -7.91 -1.44 4.69
CA MET A 55 -6.78 -2.08 5.37
C MET A 55 -6.69 -3.57 5.05
N GLY A 56 -7.82 -4.27 4.87
CA GLY A 56 -7.85 -5.67 4.41
C GLY A 56 -7.15 -5.85 3.06
N GLU A 57 -7.49 -5.00 2.08
CA GLU A 57 -6.85 -5.01 0.75
C GLU A 57 -5.35 -4.66 0.79
N LEU A 58 -4.93 -3.76 1.69
CA LEU A 58 -3.52 -3.43 1.90
C LEU A 58 -2.73 -4.66 2.38
N PHE A 59 -3.21 -5.33 3.43
CA PHE A 59 -2.55 -6.53 3.95
C PHE A 59 -2.56 -7.67 2.96
N HIS A 60 -3.65 -7.82 2.20
CA HIS A 60 -3.70 -8.81 1.14
C HIS A 60 -2.63 -8.56 0.06
N MET A 61 -2.50 -7.31 -0.39
CA MET A 61 -1.45 -6.95 -1.34
C MET A 61 -0.05 -7.20 -0.79
N LEU A 62 0.20 -6.88 0.49
CA LEU A 62 1.48 -7.16 1.14
C LEU A 62 1.77 -8.66 1.20
N ALA A 63 0.84 -9.46 1.71
CA ALA A 63 0.98 -10.92 1.80
C ALA A 63 1.29 -11.55 0.44
N ARG A 64 0.55 -11.12 -0.60
CA ARG A 64 0.74 -11.58 -1.99
C ARG A 64 2.07 -11.15 -2.59
N ARG A 65 2.50 -9.90 -2.37
CA ARG A 65 3.79 -9.40 -2.87
C ARG A 65 4.95 -10.14 -2.21
N LEU A 66 4.88 -10.38 -0.90
CA LEU A 66 5.89 -11.15 -0.17
C LEU A 66 5.95 -12.60 -0.65
N ALA A 67 4.79 -13.25 -0.79
CA ALA A 67 4.73 -14.62 -1.30
C ALA A 67 5.41 -14.75 -2.68
N ARG A 68 5.16 -13.79 -3.58
CA ARG A 68 5.78 -13.78 -4.91
C ARG A 68 7.27 -13.47 -4.89
N ALA A 69 7.70 -12.48 -4.10
CA ALA A 69 9.10 -12.06 -4.05
C ALA A 69 10.00 -13.14 -3.43
N LEU A 70 9.48 -13.90 -2.46
CA LEU A 70 10.22 -14.93 -1.73
C LEU A 70 9.86 -16.35 -2.18
N ASN A 71 8.98 -16.48 -3.18
CA ASN A 71 8.48 -17.75 -3.71
C ASN A 71 7.93 -18.69 -2.62
N LEU A 72 7.13 -18.13 -1.70
CA LEU A 72 6.52 -18.85 -0.58
C LEU A 72 5.24 -19.56 -1.03
N SER A 73 5.02 -20.77 -0.51
CA SER A 73 3.78 -21.52 -0.72
C SER A 73 2.58 -20.88 -0.02
N HIS A 74 2.79 -20.28 1.15
CA HIS A 74 1.76 -19.71 2.01
C HIS A 74 2.27 -18.40 2.63
N SER A 75 1.38 -17.42 2.79
CA SER A 75 1.69 -16.13 3.42
C SER A 75 0.40 -15.53 3.98
N SER A 76 0.43 -15.11 5.24
CA SER A 76 -0.71 -14.50 5.91
C SER A 76 -0.25 -13.37 6.83
N VAL A 77 -1.17 -12.45 7.10
CA VAL A 77 -0.98 -11.37 8.07
C VAL A 77 -1.91 -11.63 9.24
N ILE A 78 -1.35 -11.66 10.45
CA ILE A 78 -2.06 -11.98 11.68
C ILE A 78 -1.85 -10.85 12.69
N PHE A 79 -2.95 -10.39 13.29
CA PHE A 79 -2.94 -9.47 14.41
C PHE A 79 -3.04 -10.24 15.71
N ALA A 80 -2.05 -10.08 16.56
CA ALA A 80 -2.01 -10.65 17.89
C ALA A 80 -1.16 -9.75 18.79
N LYS A 81 -1.48 -9.71 20.09
CA LYS A 81 -0.65 -9.07 21.09
C LYS A 81 0.13 -10.12 21.87
N LYS A 82 1.25 -9.70 22.45
CA LYS A 82 2.04 -10.55 23.33
C LYS A 82 1.18 -11.01 24.52
N GLY A 83 1.03 -12.32 24.67
CA GLY A 83 0.23 -12.94 25.74
C GLY A 83 -1.22 -13.24 25.36
N ASP A 84 -1.66 -12.90 24.14
CA ASP A 84 -2.96 -13.34 23.64
C ASP A 84 -2.94 -14.86 23.40
N GLN A 85 -4.08 -15.51 23.60
CA GLN A 85 -4.28 -16.92 23.20
C GLN A 85 -4.79 -17.03 21.77
N MET A 86 -5.41 -15.96 21.24
CA MET A 86 -6.03 -15.91 19.94
C MET A 86 -5.40 -14.80 19.09
N GLY A 87 -5.09 -15.13 17.84
CA GLY A 87 -4.76 -14.15 16.80
C GLY A 87 -5.94 -13.96 15.85
N THR A 88 -5.97 -12.80 15.18
CA THR A 88 -6.95 -12.51 14.12
C THR A 88 -6.23 -12.46 12.79
N VAL A 89 -6.59 -13.33 11.85
CA VAL A 89 -6.08 -13.28 10.48
C VAL A 89 -6.67 -12.06 9.78
N ALA A 90 -5.81 -11.12 9.43
CA ALA A 90 -6.16 -9.92 8.68
C ALA A 90 -6.34 -10.22 7.19
N SER A 91 -5.46 -11.08 6.66
CA SER A 91 -5.52 -11.54 5.28
C SER A 91 -4.64 -12.77 5.07
N ALA A 92 -5.02 -13.63 4.13
CA ALA A 92 -4.19 -14.71 3.63
C ALA A 92 -3.97 -14.57 2.12
N HIS A 93 -2.80 -15.02 1.64
CA HIS A 93 -2.52 -15.07 0.21
C HIS A 93 -3.45 -16.05 -0.52
N GLU A 94 -3.78 -17.17 0.12
CA GLU A 94 -4.57 -18.27 -0.44
C GLU A 94 -6.05 -17.94 -0.59
N ASP A 95 -6.58 -17.14 0.34
CA ASP A 95 -7.98 -16.73 0.35
C ASP A 95 -8.07 -15.22 0.59
N PRO A 96 -8.28 -14.43 -0.49
CA PRO A 96 -8.45 -12.98 -0.39
C PRO A 96 -9.70 -12.55 0.38
N GLN A 97 -10.71 -13.43 0.52
CA GLN A 97 -11.94 -13.12 1.25
C GLN A 97 -11.85 -13.50 2.73
N LEU A 98 -10.75 -14.15 3.15
CA LEU A 98 -10.53 -14.54 4.53
C LEU A 98 -10.10 -13.34 5.36
N GLU A 99 -11.08 -12.76 6.05
CA GLU A 99 -10.88 -11.67 7.01
C GLU A 99 -11.47 -12.05 8.36
N ASN A 100 -10.84 -11.56 9.44
CA ASN A 100 -11.30 -11.71 10.82
C ASN A 100 -11.43 -13.17 11.31
N LEU A 101 -10.72 -14.11 10.67
CA LEU A 101 -10.64 -15.48 11.18
C LEU A 101 -9.83 -15.50 12.48
N GLN A 102 -10.41 -16.03 13.55
CA GLN A 102 -9.69 -16.24 14.80
C GLN A 102 -8.91 -17.56 14.76
N VAL A 103 -7.64 -17.51 15.15
CA VAL A 103 -6.74 -18.65 15.21
C VAL A 103 -6.13 -18.76 16.61
N GLU A 104 -6.01 -19.98 17.14
CA GLU A 104 -5.34 -20.23 18.42
C GLU A 104 -3.81 -20.14 18.20
N LEU A 105 -3.12 -19.30 18.98
CA LEU A 105 -1.69 -19.03 18.78
C LEU A 105 -0.79 -20.17 19.26
N ASP A 106 -1.29 -21.05 20.13
CA ASP A 106 -0.59 -22.25 20.62
C ASP A 106 -0.25 -23.23 19.48
N LYS A 107 -1.02 -23.19 18.39
CA LYS A 107 -0.78 -23.96 17.14
C LYS A 107 0.33 -23.36 16.27
N TYR A 108 0.82 -22.17 16.61
CA TYR A 108 1.77 -21.40 15.81
C TYR A 108 2.94 -20.89 16.68
N PRO A 109 3.84 -21.76 17.14
CA PRO A 109 4.89 -21.41 18.08
C PRO A 109 5.89 -20.38 17.52
N GLU A 110 6.05 -20.27 16.20
CA GLU A 110 6.82 -19.21 15.56
C GLU A 110 6.21 -17.82 15.76
N ILE A 111 4.87 -17.71 15.78
CA ILE A 111 4.17 -16.45 15.99
C ILE A 111 4.34 -16.05 17.46
N GLU A 112 4.12 -16.98 18.39
CA GLU A 112 4.35 -16.72 19.81
C GLU A 112 5.80 -16.30 20.08
N ALA A 113 6.77 -17.00 19.49
CA ALA A 113 8.18 -16.68 19.64
C ALA A 113 8.52 -15.30 19.06
N ALA A 114 7.99 -14.95 17.88
CA ALA A 114 8.21 -13.65 17.25
C ALA A 114 7.56 -12.50 18.02
N LEU A 115 6.37 -12.70 18.58
CA LEU A 115 5.71 -11.73 19.46
C LEU A 115 6.45 -11.58 20.80
N ALA A 116 6.99 -12.67 21.33
CA ALA A 116 7.70 -12.65 22.60
C ALA A 116 9.07 -11.96 22.48
N SER A 117 9.81 -12.22 21.41
CA SER A 117 11.15 -11.68 21.14
C SER A 117 11.14 -10.32 20.44
N GLU A 118 10.02 -9.98 19.78
CA GLU A 118 9.92 -8.84 18.85
C GLU A 118 10.97 -8.87 17.73
N GLN A 119 11.45 -10.08 17.38
CA GLN A 119 12.42 -10.32 16.32
C GLN A 119 11.88 -11.35 15.32
N PRO A 120 12.33 -11.31 14.05
CA PRO A 120 12.08 -12.37 13.09
C PRO A 120 12.43 -13.75 13.64
N VAL A 121 11.53 -14.72 13.50
CA VAL A 121 11.76 -16.11 13.86
C VAL A 121 11.64 -16.98 12.62
N LEU A 122 12.72 -17.66 12.27
CA LEU A 122 12.76 -18.64 11.19
C LEU A 122 12.85 -20.04 11.78
N ILE A 123 11.95 -20.91 11.35
CA ILE A 123 12.01 -22.35 11.60
C ILE A 123 12.34 -23.02 10.25
N PRO A 124 13.59 -23.44 10.02
CA PRO A 124 14.01 -24.00 8.75
C PRO A 124 13.35 -25.34 8.42
N ASP A 125 13.01 -26.13 9.45
CA ASP A 125 12.37 -27.42 9.28
C ASP A 125 11.45 -27.72 10.48
N ILE A 126 10.14 -27.74 10.26
CA ILE A 126 9.15 -28.02 11.30
C ILE A 126 9.23 -29.45 11.82
N TRP A 127 9.79 -30.40 11.05
CA TRP A 127 9.92 -31.80 11.47
C TRP A 127 11.07 -32.00 12.46
N HIS A 128 12.09 -31.15 12.38
CA HIS A 128 13.26 -31.19 13.27
C HIS A 128 13.21 -30.15 14.39
N SER A 129 12.26 -29.20 14.34
CA SER A 129 12.15 -28.15 15.35
C SER A 129 11.62 -28.68 16.68
N ALA A 130 12.24 -28.27 17.80
CA ALA A 130 11.75 -28.58 19.13
C ALA A 130 10.39 -27.91 19.43
N ALA A 131 10.18 -26.70 18.88
CA ALA A 131 8.97 -25.90 19.10
C ALA A 131 7.70 -26.61 18.59
N TYR A 132 7.83 -27.39 17.52
CA TYR A 132 6.73 -28.12 16.90
C TYR A 132 6.54 -29.54 17.44
N LYS A 133 7.34 -30.00 18.41
CA LYS A 133 7.32 -31.41 18.85
C LYS A 133 5.92 -31.86 19.31
N ILE A 134 5.28 -31.06 20.16
CA ILE A 134 3.95 -31.37 20.71
C ILE A 134 2.89 -31.37 19.60
N LEU A 135 2.95 -30.39 18.70
CA LEU A 135 2.01 -30.27 17.58
C LEU A 135 2.15 -31.43 16.59
N ARG A 136 3.38 -31.90 16.32
CA ARG A 136 3.59 -33.09 15.48
C ARG A 136 2.98 -34.34 16.06
N GLU A 137 3.16 -34.57 17.36
CA GLU A 137 2.53 -35.70 18.06
C GLU A 137 0.99 -35.63 18.01
N ALA A 138 0.41 -34.43 17.99
CA ALA A 138 -1.03 -34.24 17.80
C ALA A 138 -1.46 -34.52 16.35
N TRP A 139 -0.74 -33.98 15.36
CA TRP A 139 -1.05 -34.18 13.93
C TRP A 139 -0.96 -35.65 13.49
N GLU A 140 0.03 -36.39 14.02
CA GLU A 140 0.15 -37.83 13.77
C GLU A 140 -1.04 -38.62 14.31
N LYS A 141 -1.60 -38.22 15.46
CA LYS A 141 -2.80 -38.86 16.03
C LYS A 141 -4.06 -38.54 15.25
N ASP A 142 -4.17 -37.31 14.77
CA ASP A 142 -5.34 -36.83 14.03
C ASP A 142 -5.28 -37.18 12.53
N GLY A 143 -4.17 -37.75 12.05
CA GLY A 143 -3.95 -38.10 10.64
C GLY A 143 -3.83 -36.88 9.72
N SER A 144 -3.47 -35.72 10.28
CA SER A 144 -3.36 -34.46 9.53
C SER A 144 -2.11 -34.46 8.66
N VAL A 145 -2.27 -34.10 7.37
CA VAL A 145 -1.16 -33.97 6.42
C VAL A 145 -0.70 -32.52 6.39
N ILE A 146 0.54 -32.26 6.80
CA ILE A 146 1.14 -30.93 6.76
C ILE A 146 2.05 -30.81 5.53
N SER A 147 1.75 -29.84 4.67
CA SER A 147 2.49 -29.57 3.42
C SER A 147 3.68 -28.61 3.62
N VAL A 148 3.73 -27.88 4.72
CA VAL A 148 4.74 -26.87 5.00
C VAL A 148 5.97 -27.51 5.63
N ARG A 149 7.17 -27.14 5.17
CA ARG A 149 8.43 -27.61 5.75
C ARG A 149 9.14 -26.54 6.57
N SER A 150 9.21 -25.31 6.04
CA SER A 150 9.88 -24.18 6.67
C SER A 150 8.89 -23.04 6.87
N ILE A 151 9.00 -22.30 7.97
CA ILE A 151 8.13 -21.17 8.27
C ILE A 151 8.93 -20.01 8.84
N ILE A 152 8.52 -18.78 8.51
CA ILE A 152 9.11 -17.55 9.05
C ILE A 152 8.00 -16.64 9.56
N ALA A 153 8.17 -16.13 10.77
CA ALA A 153 7.31 -15.11 11.37
C ALA A 153 8.08 -13.80 11.49
N LEU A 154 7.51 -12.72 10.93
CA LEU A 154 8.08 -11.38 10.95
C LEU A 154 7.19 -10.47 11.79
N PRO A 155 7.61 -10.07 13.01
CA PRO A 155 6.81 -9.17 13.81
C PRO A 155 6.88 -7.76 13.23
N PHE A 156 5.74 -7.08 13.16
CA PHE A 156 5.66 -5.67 12.82
C PHE A 156 4.70 -4.97 13.80
N ARG A 157 4.97 -3.70 14.07
CA ARG A 157 4.11 -2.89 14.93
C ARG A 157 3.15 -2.11 14.05
N LEU A 158 1.86 -2.16 14.39
CA LEU A 158 0.84 -1.33 13.77
C LEU A 158 0.55 -0.17 14.70
N ASP A 159 0.88 1.04 14.28
CA ASP A 159 0.52 2.27 14.98
C ASP A 159 -0.83 2.75 14.44
N LEU A 160 -1.91 2.40 15.15
CA LEU A 160 -3.29 2.73 14.77
C LEU A 160 -3.68 4.17 15.16
N ASP A 161 -2.80 4.92 15.84
CA ASP A 161 -3.09 6.28 16.33
C ASP A 161 -2.77 7.38 15.30
N ARG A 162 -2.42 7.02 14.05
CA ARG A 162 -2.15 7.96 12.95
C ARG A 162 -3.18 7.88 11.82
N THR A 163 -4.46 7.96 12.19
CA THR A 163 -5.54 8.36 11.27
C THR A 163 -6.40 9.38 12.00
N GLY A 164 -6.04 10.64 11.84
CA GLY A 164 -6.83 11.83 12.17
C GLY A 164 -6.87 12.71 10.94
#